data_AF-A0A378T0S8-F1
#
_entry.id   AF-A0A378T0S8-F1
#
_cell.length_a   1.000
_cell.length_b   1.000
_cell.length_c   1.000
_cell.angle_alpha   90.00
_cell.angle_beta   90.00
_cell.angle_gamma   90.00
#
_symmetry.space_group_name_H-M   'P 1'
#
loop_
_entity.id
_entity.type
_entity.pdbx_description
1 polymer ?
#
loop_
_entity_poly.entity_id
_entity_poly.type
_entity_poly.pdbx_seq_one_letter_code
_entity_poly.pdbx_strand_id
1 'polypeptide(L)' 'MGITRHAVRIHLSTRTDPAGMTEWVVTYTVSEQGRERSFVTHHAAEASARQLVTNLLADRLRATSVEDVYSEDWGARPR' A
#
# COMPACT_ATOMS: atom_id res chain seq x y z
N MET A 1 -21.55 14.64 2.53
CA MET A 1 -21.89 13.26 2.90
C MET A 1 -20.77 12.37 2.38
N GLY A 2 -19.76 12.11 3.22
CA GLY A 2 -18.51 11.46 2.80
C GLY A 2 -18.72 9.97 2.57
N ILE A 3 -18.25 9.48 1.43
CA ILE A 3 -18.11 8.04 1.16
C ILE A 3 -17.05 7.54 2.12
N THR A 4 -17.46 6.82 3.17
CA THR A 4 -16.51 6.21 4.09
C THR A 4 -15.83 5.07 3.35
N ARG A 5 -14.60 5.33 2.92
CA ARG A 5 -13.68 4.33 2.40
C ARG A 5 -12.70 3.96 3.50
N HIS A 6 -12.31 2.70 3.56
CA HIS A 6 -11.32 2.25 4.51
C HIS A 6 -10.33 1.32 3.85
N ALA A 7 -9.04 1.56 4.03
CA ALA A 7 -8.01 0.61 3.65
C ALA A 7 -8.16 -0.69 4.48
N VAL A 8 -8.28 -1.82 3.77
CA VAL A 8 -8.43 -3.16 4.38
C VAL A 8 -7.22 -4.05 4.09
N ARG A 9 -6.46 -3.76 3.03
CA ARG A 9 -5.18 -4.39 2.72
C ARG A 9 -4.24 -3.37 2.10
N ILE A 10 -2.99 -3.39 2.51
CA ILE A 10 -1.91 -2.54 2.02
C ILE A 10 -0.67 -3.43 1.93
N HIS A 11 -0.06 -3.44 0.76
CA HIS A 11 1.13 -4.19 0.47
C HIS A 11 2.15 -3.25 -0.17
N LEU A 12 3.28 -3.07 0.49
CA LEU A 12 4.39 -2.28 -0.02
C LEU A 12 5.47 -3.24 -0.53
N SER A 13 5.87 -3.06 -1.78
CA SER A 13 6.91 -3.89 -2.39
C SER A 13 7.89 -3.06 -3.19
N THR A 14 9.06 -3.63 -3.46
CA THR A 14 10.03 -3.05 -4.40
C THR A 14 10.20 -3.96 -5.59
N ARG A 15 10.25 -3.38 -6.79
CA ARG A 15 10.67 -4.08 -8.01
C ARG A 15 11.77 -3.29 -8.71
N THR A 16 12.51 -3.96 -9.57
CA THR A 16 13.44 -3.27 -10.48
C THR A 16 12.69 -2.89 -11.74
N ASP A 17 12.70 -1.62 -12.12
CA ASP A 17 12.10 -1.17 -13.37
C ASP A 17 13.00 -1.52 -14.57
N PRO A 18 12.52 -1.45 -15.83
CA PRO A 18 13.31 -1.77 -17.01
C PRO A 18 14.61 -0.95 -17.18
N ALA A 19 14.69 0.24 -16.58
CA ALA A 19 15.89 1.07 -16.54
C ALA A 19 16.88 0.67 -15.41
N GLY A 20 16.58 -0.37 -14.63
CA GLY A 20 17.43 -0.86 -13.56
C GLY A 20 17.33 -0.10 -12.25
N MET A 21 16.36 0.81 -12.09
CA MET A 21 16.15 1.55 -10.85
C MET A 21 15.16 0.82 -9.94
N THR A 22 15.24 1.09 -8.65
CA THR A 22 14.27 0.57 -7.68
C THR A 22 12.97 1.36 -7.79
N GLU A 23 11.90 0.67 -8.16
CA GLU A 23 10.54 1.20 -8.14
C GLU A 23 9.79 0.63 -6.93
N TRP A 24 9.15 1.52 -6.19
CA TRP A 24 8.33 1.20 -5.03
C TRP A 24 6.88 1.05 -5.47
N VAL A 25 6.28 -0.10 -5.20
CA VAL A 25 4.92 -0.43 -5.61
C VAL A 25 4.05 -0.61 -4.38
N VAL A 26 3.01 0.22 -4.26
CA VAL A 26 1.99 0.12 -3.22
C VAL A 26 0.74 -0.48 -3.84
N THR A 27 0.42 -1.70 -3.44
CA THR A 27 -0.86 -2.34 -3.77
C THR A 27 -1.78 -2.22 -2.56
N TYR A 28 -2.96 -1.66 -2.72
CA TYR A 28 -3.89 -1.50 -1.61
C TYR A 28 -5.34 -1.76 -2.02
N THR A 29 -6.11 -2.28 -1.09
CA THR A 29 -7.55 -2.53 -1.24
C THR A 29 -8.29 -1.64 -0.26
N VAL A 30 -9.30 -0.92 -0.75
CA VAL A 30 -10.24 -0.15 0.07
C VAL A 30 -11.61 -0.81 0.02
N SER A 31 -12.32 -0.78 1.15
CA SER A 31 -13.74 -1.14 1.21
C SER A 31 -14.58 0.14 1.19
N GLU A 32 -15.49 0.24 0.23
CA GLU A 32 -16.44 1.33 0.05
C GLU A 32 -17.85 0.73 0.04
N GLN A 33 -18.65 0.99 1.09
CA GLN A 33 -20.02 0.49 1.22
C GLN A 33 -20.16 -1.04 1.01
N GLY A 34 -19.21 -1.83 1.52
CA GLY A 34 -19.20 -3.28 1.38
C GLY A 34 -18.69 -3.78 0.01
N ARG A 35 -18.20 -2.89 -0.86
CA ARG A 35 -17.49 -3.26 -2.08
C ARG A 35 -16.00 -3.02 -1.90
N GLU A 36 -15.21 -4.03 -2.21
CA GLU A 36 -13.76 -3.92 -2.20
C GLU A 36 -13.25 -3.48 -3.57
N ARG A 37 -12.29 -2.56 -3.58
CA ARG A 37 -11.58 -2.11 -4.77
C ARG A 37 -10.10 -2.10 -4.52
N SER A 38 -9.36 -2.73 -5.44
CA SER A 38 -7.91 -2.81 -5.39
C SER A 38 -7.28 -1.80 -6.35
N PHE A 39 -6.20 -1.19 -5.88
CA PHE A 39 -5.43 -0.18 -6.57
C PHE A 39 -3.95 -0.50 -6.48
N VAL A 40 -3.20 -0.07 -7.48
CA VAL A 40 -1.74 -0.20 -7.52
C VAL A 40 -1.17 1.17 -7.84
N THR A 41 -0.19 1.62 -7.07
CA THR A 41 0.51 2.89 -7.29
C THR A 41 2.01 2.66 -7.31
N HIS A 42 2.66 3.24 -8.30
CA HIS A 42 4.11 3.14 -8.52
C HIS A 42 4.76 4.45 -8.11
N HIS A 43 5.88 4.35 -7.38
CA HIS A 43 6.65 5.49 -6.91
C HIS A 43 8.14 5.26 -7.20
N ALA A 44 8.81 6.27 -7.74
CA ALA A 44 10.25 6.25 -7.91
C ALA A 44 10.99 6.42 -6.57
N ALA A 45 10.37 7.09 -5.59
CA ALA A 45 10.98 7.39 -4.30
C ALA A 45 10.31 6.64 -3.15
N GLU A 46 11.13 6.04 -2.27
CA GLU A 46 10.69 5.36 -1.05
C GLU A 46 9.80 6.25 -0.18
N ALA A 47 10.23 7.50 0.04
CA ALA A 47 9.53 8.44 0.89
C ALA A 47 8.09 8.69 0.43
N SER A 48 7.87 8.76 -0.89
CA SER A 48 6.54 8.95 -1.47
C SER A 48 5.65 7.72 -1.25
N ALA A 49 6.20 6.51 -1.42
CA ALA A 49 5.48 5.27 -1.17
C ALA A 49 5.11 5.13 0.32
N ARG A 50 6.05 5.39 1.23
CA ARG A 50 5.80 5.37 2.69
C ARG A 50 4.78 6.41 3.12
N GLN A 51 4.79 7.60 2.52
CA GLN A 51 3.80 8.63 2.81
C GLN A 51 2.39 8.16 2.42
N LEU A 52 2.24 7.52 1.25
CA LEU A 52 0.96 6.95 0.83
C LEU A 52 0.50 5.84 1.80
N VAL A 53 1.39 4.92 2.18
CA VAL A 53 1.09 3.88 3.17
C VAL A 53 0.62 4.50 4.49
N THR A 54 1.30 5.54 4.98
CA THR A 54 0.94 6.25 6.21
C THR A 54 -0.48 6.83 6.12
N ASN A 55 -0.82 7.46 4.99
CA ASN A 55 -2.15 8.02 4.76
C ASN A 55 -3.23 6.93 4.71
N LEU A 56 -2.96 5.80 4.05
CA LEU A 56 -3.88 4.66 3.97
C LEU A 56 -4.07 4.00 5.36
N LEU A 57 -3.00 3.90 6.14
CA LEU A 57 -3.05 3.39 7.51
C LEU A 57 -3.84 4.31 8.44
N ALA A 58 -3.83 5.62 8.22
CA ALA A 58 -4.67 6.56 8.97
C ALA A 58 -6.16 6.44 8.60
N ASP A 59 -6.46 6.03 7.37
CA ASP A 59 -7.82 5.82 6.84
C ASP A 59 -8.41 4.43 7.12
N ARG A 60 -7.60 3.49 7.63
CA ARG A 60 -8.02 2.11 7.92
C ARG A 60 -9.17 2.06 8.94
N LEU A 61 -9.90 0.94 8.91
CA LEU A 61 -10.90 0.65 9.95
C LEU A 61 -10.22 0.63 11.33
N ARG A 62 -10.70 1.47 12.26
CA ARG A 62 -10.12 1.60 13.62
C ARG A 62 -10.06 0.30 14.41
N ALA A 63 -10.91 -0.67 14.08
CA ALA A 63 -10.94 -1.98 14.72
C ALA A 63 -9.87 -2.95 14.19
N THR A 64 -9.13 -2.59 13.14
CA THR A 64 -8.12 -3.44 12.51
C THR A 64 -6.71 -2.97 12.88
N SER A 65 -5.88 -3.91 13.31
CA SER A 65 -4.47 -3.67 13.62
C SER A 65 -3.68 -3.34 12.36
N VAL A 66 -2.54 -2.63 12.52
CA VAL A 66 -1.64 -2.33 11.39
C VAL A 66 -1.16 -3.62 10.75
N GLU A 67 -0.73 -4.58 11.56
CA GLU A 67 -0.19 -5.88 11.13
C GLU A 67 -1.18 -6.76 10.35
N ASP A 68 -2.49 -6.60 10.57
CA ASP A 68 -3.52 -7.28 9.79
C ASP A 68 -3.75 -6.64 8.41
N VAL A 69 -3.48 -5.34 8.29
CA VAL A 69 -3.74 -4.56 7.07
C VAL A 69 -2.48 -4.43 6.23
N TYR A 70 -1.32 -4.33 6.86
CA TYR A 70 -0.06 -3.93 6.23
C TYR A 70 0.94 -5.09 6.13
N SER A 71 1.52 -5.22 4.94
CA SER A 71 2.60 -6.16 4.66
C SER A 71 3.66 -5.54 3.76
N GLU A 72 4.90 -5.99 3.90
CA GLU A 72 6.05 -5.53 3.11
C GLU A 72 6.75 -6.71 2.45
N ASP A 73 7.03 -6.60 1.15
CA ASP A 73 7.88 -7.55 0.41
C ASP A 73 9.04 -6.83 -0.26
N TRP A 74 10.23 -7.07 0.27
CA TRP A 74 11.48 -6.56 -0.30
C TRP A 74 12.09 -7.71 -1.07
N GLY A 75 11.76 -7.80 -2.37
CA GLY A 75 12.30 -8.80 -3.29
C GLY A 75 13.73 -9.18 -2.89
N ALA A 76 13.89 -10.42 -2.43
CA ALA A 76 15.01 -10.85 -1.61
C ALA A 76 16.35 -10.30 -2.15
N ARG A 77 17.08 -9.52 -1.35
CA ARG A 77 18.49 -9.23 -1.64
C ARG A 77 19.21 -10.59 -1.74
N PRO A 78 19.80 -10.98 -2.88
CA PRO A 78 20.75 -12.08 -2.87
C PRO A 78 21.87 -11.69 -1.91
N ARG A 79 22.10 -12.52 -0.89
CA ARG A 79 23.29 -12.43 -0.04
C ARG A 79 24.53 -12.76 -0.83
#